data_AF-A0A380AEM3-F1
#
_entry.id   AF-A0A380AEM3-F1
#
_cell.length_a   1.000
_cell.length_b   1.000
_cell.length_c   1.000
_cell.angle_alpha   90.00
_cell.angle_beta   90.00
_cell.angle_gamma   90.00
#
_symmetry.space_group_name_H-M   'P 1'
#
loop_
_entity.id
_entity.type
_entity.pdbx_description
1 polymer ?
#
loop_
_entity_poly.entity_id
_entity_poly.type
_entity_poly.pdbx_seq_one_letter_code
_entity_poly.pdbx_strand_id
1 'polypeptide(L)'
;MKKCLMLIIGLLPLPLMAAESHVCQSQAYDYASIGSLRLSDDTVFTCRDIGRVTIPELAKRGWKVTHVAQQTEYTGEVDSDNEVIKVYQEIVVYKD
;
A
#
# COMPACT_ATOMS: atom_id res chain seq x y z
N MET A 1 -46.13 -32.04 -30.09
CA MET A 1 -45.62 -31.80 -28.71
C MET A 1 -44.19 -31.29 -28.82
N LYS A 2 -43.98 -29.96 -28.82
CA LYS A 2 -42.64 -29.35 -28.92
C LYS A 2 -42.10 -29.14 -27.51
N LYS A 3 -41.05 -29.88 -27.15
CA LYS A 3 -40.33 -29.73 -25.88
C LYS A 3 -39.45 -28.48 -25.98
N CYS A 4 -39.88 -27.38 -25.35
CA CYS A 4 -39.00 -26.24 -25.08
C CYS A 4 -38.04 -26.63 -23.96
N LEU A 5 -36.79 -26.92 -24.32
CA LEU A 5 -35.70 -27.07 -23.36
C LEU A 5 -35.33 -25.64 -22.90
N MET A 6 -35.74 -25.25 -21.70
CA MET A 6 -35.28 -24.00 -21.09
C MET A 6 -33.80 -24.15 -20.74
N LEU A 7 -32.96 -23.38 -21.43
CA LEU A 7 -31.55 -23.21 -21.11
C LEU A 7 -31.49 -22.32 -19.85
N ILE A 8 -31.32 -22.93 -18.67
CA ILE A 8 -31.02 -22.19 -17.44
C ILE A 8 -29.55 -21.77 -17.55
N ILE A 9 -29.33 -20.60 -18.13
CA ILE A 9 -28.05 -19.91 -18.08
C ILE A 9 -27.84 -19.54 -16.61
N GLY A 10 -27.01 -20.31 -15.92
CA GLY A 10 -26.57 -20.00 -14.58
C GLY A 10 -25.80 -18.69 -14.59
N LEU A 11 -26.47 -17.58 -14.27
CA LEU A 11 -25.79 -16.42 -13.72
C LEU A 11 -25.29 -16.83 -12.33
N LEU A 12 -24.12 -17.45 -12.28
CA LEU A 12 -23.29 -17.42 -11.08
C LEU A 12 -22.90 -15.96 -10.89
N PRO A 13 -23.37 -15.26 -9.83
CA PRO A 13 -22.80 -13.97 -9.50
C PRO A 13 -21.34 -14.25 -9.11
N LEU A 14 -20.42 -13.99 -10.04
CA LEU A 14 -19.03 -13.86 -9.67
C LEU A 14 -19.01 -12.77 -8.60
N PRO A 15 -18.44 -13.02 -7.41
CA PRO A 15 -18.27 -11.95 -6.45
C PRO A 15 -17.44 -10.88 -7.15
N LEU A 16 -18.07 -9.72 -7.38
CA LEU A 16 -17.39 -8.53 -7.83
C LEU A 16 -16.56 -8.07 -6.63
N MET A 17 -15.41 -8.70 -6.42
CA MET A 17 -14.47 -8.24 -5.41
C MET A 17 -13.96 -6.89 -5.92
N ALA A 18 -14.38 -5.83 -5.23
CA ALA A 18 -13.91 -4.50 -5.54
C ALA A 18 -12.41 -4.51 -5.27
N ALA A 19 -11.62 -4.39 -6.34
CA ALA A 19 -10.19 -4.33 -6.22
C ALA A 19 -9.82 -3.11 -5.36
N GLU A 20 -9.13 -3.35 -4.25
CA GLU A 20 -8.75 -2.31 -3.29
C GLU A 20 -7.26 -2.01 -3.41
N SER A 21 -6.91 -0.72 -3.30
CA SER A 21 -5.51 -0.29 -3.27
C SER A 21 -5.30 0.80 -2.23
N HIS A 22 -4.17 0.72 -1.53
CA HIS A 22 -3.80 1.71 -0.52
C HIS A 22 -2.34 2.11 -0.66
N VAL A 23 -2.08 3.37 -0.36
CA VAL A 23 -0.74 3.90 -0.14
C VAL A 23 -0.42 3.77 1.35
N CYS A 24 0.76 3.22 1.66
CA CYS A 24 1.24 3.09 3.01
C CYS A 24 2.63 3.69 3.15
N GLN A 25 2.87 4.35 4.27
CA GLN A 25 4.10 5.11 4.50
C GLN A 25 4.82 4.58 5.74
N SER A 26 6.14 4.44 5.66
CA SER A 26 6.97 4.12 6.82
C SER A 26 7.06 5.31 7.77
N GLN A 27 7.73 5.13 8.89
CA GLN A 27 8.22 6.27 9.67
C GLN A 27 9.14 7.15 8.79
N ALA A 28 9.05 8.47 9.00
CA ALA A 28 9.96 9.44 8.41
C ALA A 28 11.20 9.64 9.27
N TYR A 29 12.36 9.73 8.63
CA TYR A 29 13.67 9.90 9.25
C TYR A 29 14.32 11.17 8.71
N ASP A 30 15.21 11.78 9.49
CA ASP A 30 16.06 12.85 8.97
C ASP A 30 16.96 12.33 7.86
N TYR A 31 17.16 13.13 6.81
CA TYR A 31 18.02 12.79 5.68
C TYR A 31 19.44 12.41 6.13
N ALA A 32 19.94 13.05 7.19
CA ALA A 32 21.23 12.71 7.81
C ALA A 32 21.32 11.24 8.30
N SER A 33 20.18 10.58 8.53
CA SER A 33 20.08 9.19 8.96
C SER A 33 19.67 8.21 7.84
N ILE A 34 19.67 8.64 6.57
CA ILE A 34 19.23 7.82 5.42
C ILE A 34 19.95 6.47 5.29
N GLY A 35 21.20 6.37 5.78
CA GLY A 35 21.95 5.11 5.79
C GLY A 35 21.29 4.00 6.63
N SER A 36 20.41 4.35 7.56
CA SER A 36 19.62 3.40 8.35
C SER A 36 18.27 3.02 7.70
N LEU A 37 17.91 3.69 6.60
CA LEU A 37 16.61 3.57 5.94
C LEU A 37 16.60 2.40 4.95
N ARG A 38 16.84 1.18 5.46
CA ARG A 38 16.82 -0.03 4.66
C ARG A 38 15.45 -0.69 4.77
N LEU A 39 14.83 -0.98 3.62
CA LEU A 39 13.61 -1.78 3.60
C LEU A 39 13.91 -3.17 4.16
N SER A 40 13.09 -3.61 5.10
CA SER A 40 13.20 -4.92 5.74
C SER A 40 11.81 -5.46 6.07
N ASP A 41 11.74 -6.74 6.41
CA ASP A 41 10.50 -7.39 6.84
C ASP A 41 9.95 -6.81 8.15
N ASP A 42 10.80 -6.14 8.93
CA ASP A 42 10.44 -5.48 10.19
C ASP A 42 10.01 -4.02 9.99
N THR A 43 10.13 -3.49 8.76
CA THR A 43 9.71 -2.11 8.46
C THR A 43 8.19 -1.98 8.64
N VAL A 44 7.80 -1.10 9.56
CA VAL A 44 6.40 -0.82 9.86
C VAL A 44 5.88 0.29 8.96
N PHE A 45 4.82 -0.01 8.23
CA PHE A 45 4.08 0.91 7.40
C PHE A 45 2.76 1.29 8.05
N THR A 46 2.34 2.53 7.87
CA THR A 46 1.03 3.03 8.24
C THR A 46 0.21 3.24 6.97
N CYS A 47 -0.88 2.49 6.85
CA CYS A 47 -1.87 2.62 5.79
C CYS A 47 -3.16 3.20 6.40
N ARG A 48 -3.87 4.09 5.69
CA ARG A 48 -5.09 4.73 6.22
C ARG A 48 -6.16 3.71 6.68
N ASP A 49 -6.47 2.72 5.84
CA ASP A 49 -7.59 1.80 6.09
C ASP A 49 -7.13 0.43 6.64
N ILE A 50 -5.87 0.06 6.44
CA ILE A 50 -5.29 -1.22 6.92
C ILE A 50 -4.67 -1.08 8.32
N GLY A 51 -4.26 0.14 8.69
CA GLY A 51 -3.57 0.44 9.95
C GLY A 51 -2.05 0.25 9.86
N ARG A 52 -1.43 -0.03 11.01
CA ARG A 52 0.02 -0.25 11.13
C ARG A 52 0.35 -1.71 10.88
N VAL A 53 1.18 -1.99 9.89
CA VAL A 53 1.49 -3.34 9.41
C VAL A 53 2.89 -3.45 8.82
N THR A 54 3.46 -4.66 8.82
CA THR A 54 4.66 -4.99 8.04
C THR A 54 4.31 -5.65 6.70
N ILE A 55 5.29 -5.77 5.79
CA ILE A 55 5.11 -6.47 4.51
C ILE A 55 4.69 -7.94 4.70
N PRO A 56 5.31 -8.74 5.60
CA PRO A 56 4.84 -10.09 5.88
C PRO A 56 3.40 -10.15 6.41
N GLU A 57 2.97 -9.19 7.22
CA GLU A 57 1.59 -9.13 7.73
C GLU A 57 0.58 -8.79 6.63
N LEU A 58 0.93 -7.86 5.73
CA LEU A 58 0.17 -7.55 4.52
C LEU A 58 -0.02 -8.81 3.66
N ALA A 59 1.05 -9.54 3.40
CA ALA A 59 1.02 -10.78 2.61
C ALA A 59 0.12 -11.85 3.25
N LYS A 60 0.21 -12.05 4.57
CA LYS A 60 -0.68 -12.96 5.32
C LYS A 60 -2.17 -12.60 5.21
N ARG A 61 -2.47 -11.32 5.02
CA ARG A 61 -3.84 -10.79 4.85
C ARG A 61 -4.30 -10.77 3.38
N GLY A 62 -3.48 -11.28 2.46
CA GLY A 62 -3.77 -11.36 1.02
C GLY A 62 -3.47 -10.10 0.23
N TRP A 63 -2.78 -9.11 0.83
CA TRP A 63 -2.32 -7.92 0.11
C TRP A 63 -1.04 -8.20 -0.64
N LYS A 64 -0.91 -7.62 -1.83
CA LYS A 64 0.28 -7.67 -2.69
C LYS A 64 0.92 -6.28 -2.72
N VAL A 65 2.21 -6.20 -2.43
CA VAL A 65 2.98 -4.97 -2.67
C VAL A 65 3.24 -4.87 -4.16
N THR A 66 2.79 -3.78 -4.79
CA THR A 66 2.93 -3.55 -6.24
C THR A 66 4.02 -2.54 -6.55
N HIS A 67 4.24 -1.57 -5.66
CA HIS A 67 5.24 -0.52 -5.82
C HIS A 67 5.92 -0.24 -4.49
N VAL A 68 7.20 0.13 -4.58
CA VAL A 68 8.02 0.62 -3.47
C VAL A 68 8.76 1.84 -3.98
N ALA A 69 8.66 2.94 -3.25
CA ALA A 69 9.37 4.19 -3.54
C ALA A 69 9.96 4.77 -2.27
N GLN A 70 11.03 5.53 -2.42
CA GLN A 70 11.53 6.40 -1.35
C GLN A 70 11.05 7.82 -1.64
N GLN A 71 10.44 8.45 -0.66
CA GLN A 71 9.97 9.83 -0.74
C GLN A 71 10.85 10.72 0.11
N THR A 72 11.04 11.95 -0.35
CA THR A 72 11.74 13.02 0.37
C THR A 72 10.74 14.16 0.58
N GLU A 73 10.58 14.58 1.83
CA GLU A 73 9.74 15.69 2.22
C GLU A 73 10.60 16.83 2.77
N TYR A 74 10.39 18.02 2.22
CA TYR A 74 11.07 19.24 2.64
C TYR A 74 10.17 19.95 3.64
N THR A 75 10.54 19.89 4.92
CA THR A 75 9.87 20.62 5.99
C THR A 75 10.67 21.88 6.29
N GLY A 76 10.43 22.93 5.51
CA GLY A 76 11.02 24.25 5.70
C GLY A 76 10.09 25.34 5.17
N GLU A 77 9.98 26.45 5.90
CA GLU A 77 9.59 27.72 5.26
C GLU A 77 10.75 28.17 4.37
N VAL A 78 10.43 28.69 3.19
CA VAL A 78 11.36 28.98 2.08
C VAL A 78 12.51 29.94 2.45
N ASP A 79 12.44 30.57 3.63
CA ASP A 79 13.36 31.63 4.11
C ASP A 79 14.12 31.27 5.41
N SER A 80 14.12 30.02 5.86
CA SER A 80 14.82 29.60 7.08
C SER A 80 16.00 28.66 6.77
N ASP A 81 17.20 28.98 7.28
CA ASP A 81 18.42 28.16 7.21
C ASP A 81 18.27 26.74 7.83
N ASN A 82 17.12 26.45 8.46
CA ASN A 82 16.76 25.16 9.04
C ASN A 82 15.78 24.36 8.14
N GLU A 83 16.12 24.14 6.87
CA GLU A 83 15.36 23.19 6.05
C GLU A 83 15.53 21.77 6.61
N VAL A 84 14.45 21.21 7.17
CA VAL A 84 14.47 19.84 7.68
C VAL A 84 14.01 18.91 6.56
N ILE A 85 14.96 18.16 6.01
CA ILE A 85 14.71 17.16 4.97
C ILE A 85 14.39 15.83 5.63
N LYS A 86 13.15 15.36 5.46
CA LYS A 86 12.69 14.05 5.92
C LYS A 86 12.67 13.06 4.76
N VAL A 87 12.94 11.80 5.05
CA VAL A 87 12.91 10.70 4.08
C VAL A 87 12.08 9.56 4.65
N TYR A 88 11.22 8.96 3.84
CA TYR A 88 10.44 7.79 4.22
C TYR A 88 10.26 6.85 3.02
N GLN A 89 9.84 5.62 3.30
CA GLN A 89 9.47 4.64 2.30
C GLN A 89 7.96 4.65 2.11
N GLU A 90 7.54 4.61 0.87
CA GLU A 90 6.14 4.49 0.48
C GLU A 90 5.95 3.20 -0.30
N ILE A 91 4.88 2.47 0.02
CA ILE A 91 4.48 1.28 -0.72
C ILE A 91 3.04 1.42 -1.19
N VAL A 92 2.76 0.85 -2.37
CA VAL A 92 1.40 0.67 -2.86
C VAL A 92 1.02 -0.80 -2.70
N VAL A 93 -0.04 -1.05 -1.96
CA VAL A 93 -0.58 -2.39 -1.75
C VAL A 93 -1.91 -2.55 -2.45
N TYR A 94 -2.16 -3.76 -2.93
CA TYR A 94 -3.32 -4.11 -3.72
C TYR A 94 -3.90 -5.45 -3.28
N LYS A 95 -5.23 -5.58 -3.31
CA LYS A 95 -5.94 -6.83 -3.04
C LYS A 95 -7.08 -7.01 -4.03
N ASP A 96 -7.13 -8.20 -4.61
CA ASP A 96 -8.18 -8.66 -5.53
C ASP A 96 -9.46 -9.05 -4.78
#